data_AF-A0A7Y5Y185-F1
#
_entry.id   AF-A0A7Y5Y185-F1
#
_cell.length_a   1.000
_cell.length_b   1.000
_cell.length_c   1.000
_cell.angle_alpha   90.00
_cell.angle_beta   90.00
_cell.angle_gamma   90.00
#
_symmetry.space_group_name_H-M   'P 1'
#
loop_
_entity.id
_entity.type
_entity.pdbx_description
1 polymer ?
#
loop_
_entity_poly.entity_id
_entity_poly.type
_entity_poly.pdbx_seq_one_letter_code
_entity_poly.pdbx_strand_id
1 'polypeptide(L)' 'MSKRISLSTLPPFDAALFLVDEDSIDVYLREIRASNDPDLLASASEDVERARLMNQSARPLD' A
#
# COMPACT_ATOMS: atom_id res chain seq x y z
N MET A 1 23.49 12.91 -20.22
CA MET A 1 22.24 12.65 -20.95
C MET A 1 21.19 12.17 -19.95
N SER A 2 20.27 13.03 -19.53
CA SER A 2 19.16 12.61 -18.67
C SER A 2 18.04 12.08 -19.57
N LYS A 3 17.85 10.75 -19.57
CA LYS A 3 16.77 10.10 -20.32
C LYS A 3 15.44 10.52 -19.70
N ARG A 4 14.64 11.32 -20.43
CA ARG A 4 13.29 11.68 -20.00
C ARG A 4 12.35 10.52 -20.32
N ILE A 5 11.61 10.05 -19.32
CA ILE A 5 10.55 9.04 -19.46
C ILE A 5 9.20 9.68 -19.19
N SER A 6 8.14 9.17 -19.82
CA SER A 6 6.78 9.66 -19.61
C SER A 6 6.22 9.14 -18.28
N LEU A 7 5.62 10.00 -17.47
CA LEU A 7 4.94 9.58 -16.24
C LEU A 7 3.83 8.56 -16.51
N SER A 8 3.16 8.64 -17.66
CA SER A 8 2.11 7.70 -18.09
C SER A 8 2.63 6.28 -18.35
N THR A 9 3.96 6.12 -18.47
CA THR A 9 4.60 4.80 -18.66
C THR A 9 5.07 4.18 -17.35
N LEU A 10 4.91 4.90 -16.23
CA LEU A 10 5.21 4.38 -14.91
C LEU A 10 4.02 3.60 -14.36
N PRO A 11 4.26 2.47 -13.67
CA PRO A 11 3.20 1.78 -12.97
C PRO A 11 2.59 2.70 -11.90
N PRO A 12 1.28 2.57 -11.63
CA PRO A 12 0.66 3.28 -10.53
C PRO A 12 1.31 2.86 -9.21
N PHE A 13 1.34 3.79 -8.25
CA PHE A 13 1.76 3.47 -6.90
C PHE A 13 0.72 2.55 -6.25
N ASP A 14 1.19 1.46 -5.66
CA ASP A 14 0.37 0.51 -4.91
C ASP A 14 0.94 0.38 -3.50
N ALA A 15 0.22 0.92 -2.51
CA ALA A 15 0.65 0.88 -1.11
C ALA A 15 0.70 -0.54 -0.56
N ALA A 16 -0.17 -1.45 -1.05
CA ALA A 16 -0.29 -2.81 -0.53
C ALA A 16 1.03 -3.60 -0.65
N LEU A 17 1.87 -3.27 -1.62
CA LEU A 17 3.19 -3.89 -1.83
C LEU A 17 4.19 -3.63 -0.70
N PHE A 18 3.95 -2.60 0.12
CA PHE A 18 4.84 -2.19 1.19
C PHE A 18 4.32 -2.57 2.58
N LEU A 19 3.09 -3.06 2.67
CA LEU A 19 2.40 -3.44 3.92
C LEU A 19 2.66 -4.91 4.25
N VAL A 20 3.94 -5.24 4.48
CA VAL A 20 4.43 -6.63 4.60
C VAL A 20 4.20 -7.27 5.97
N ASP A 21 3.95 -6.46 6.99
CA ASP A 21 3.69 -6.88 8.36
C ASP A 21 2.74 -5.91 9.08
N GLU A 22 2.27 -6.28 10.28
CA GLU A 22 1.31 -5.45 11.02
C GLU A 22 1.93 -4.12 11.51
N ASP A 23 3.24 -4.05 11.76
CA ASP A 23 3.89 -2.79 12.15
C ASP A 23 3.84 -1.77 10.99
N SER A 24 4.08 -2.24 9.76
CA SER A 24 3.98 -1.41 8.54
C SER A 24 2.55 -0.93 8.27
N ILE A 25 1.54 -1.77 8.56
CA ILE A 25 0.12 -1.44 8.47
C ILE A 25 -0.25 -0.36 9.51
N ASP A 26 0.22 -0.51 10.74
CA ASP A 26 -0.08 0.44 11.82
C ASP A 26 0.52 1.82 11.56
N VAL A 27 1.77 1.88 11.08
CA VAL A 27 2.41 3.14 10.69
C VAL A 27 1.63 3.80 9.55
N TYR A 28 1.28 3.04 8.51
CA TYR A 28 0.53 3.55 7.37
C TYR A 28 -0.85 4.13 7.78
N LEU A 29 -1.63 3.38 8.55
CA LEU A 29 -2.95 3.84 9.01
C LEU A 29 -2.86 5.02 9.98
N ARG A 30 -1.78 5.12 10.77
CA ARG A 30 -1.56 6.28 11.65
C ARG A 30 -1.36 7.57 10.87
N GLU A 31 -0.52 7.54 9.84
CA GLU A 31 -0.26 8.71 8.99
C GLU A 31 -1.53 9.16 8.23
N ILE A 32 -2.33 8.22 7.74
CA ILE A 32 -3.60 8.52 7.06
C ILE A 32 -4.64 9.08 8.02
N ARG A 33 -4.74 8.55 9.24
CA ARG A 33 -5.64 9.15 10.25
C ARG A 33 -5.19 10.56 10.63
N ALA A 34 -3.88 10.83 10.62
CA ALA A 34 -3.35 12.17 10.88
C ALA A 34 -3.65 13.17 9.75
N SER A 35 -3.85 12.71 8.50
CA SER A 35 -4.27 13.59 7.39
C SER A 35 -5.73 14.03 7.48
N ASN A 36 -6.54 13.35 8.31
CA ASN A 36 -7.97 13.63 8.51
C ASN A 36 -8.78 13.65 7.20
N ASP A 37 -8.40 12.81 6.24
CA ASP A 37 -9.06 12.67 4.94
C ASP A 37 -9.87 11.35 4.89
N PRO A 38 -11.21 11.42 4.86
CA PRO A 38 -12.05 10.22 4.87
C PRO A 38 -11.96 9.41 3.57
N ASP A 39 -11.71 10.05 2.43
CA ASP A 39 -11.58 9.35 1.14
C ASP A 39 -10.25 8.58 1.10
N LEU A 40 -9.18 9.20 1.62
CA LEU A 40 -7.90 8.53 1.79
C LEU A 40 -7.98 7.35 2.78
N LEU A 41 -8.73 7.50 3.87
CA LEU A 41 -8.93 6.42 4.84
C LEU A 41 -9.69 5.22 4.24
N ALA A 42 -10.67 5.49 3.37
CA ALA A 42 -11.38 4.44 2.64
C ALA A 42 -10.41 3.68 1.70
N SER A 43 -9.65 4.41 0.87
CA SER A 43 -8.65 3.81 -0.02
C SER A 43 -7.60 3.00 0.75
N ALA A 44 -7.15 3.51 1.89
CA ALA A 44 -6.17 2.83 2.73
C ALA A 44 -6.68 1.50 3.33
N SER A 45 -7.98 1.42 3.60
CA SER A 45 -8.60 0.20 4.12
C SER A 45 -8.58 -0.91 3.06
N GLU A 46 -8.82 -0.55 1.80
CA GLU A 46 -8.70 -1.48 0.65
C GLU A 46 -7.25 -1.93 0.44
N ASP A 47 -6.28 -1.01 0.57
CA ASP A 47 -4.85 -1.32 0.46
C ASP A 47 -4.40 -2.33 1.53
N VAL A 48 -4.86 -2.15 2.78
CA VAL A 48 -4.58 -3.07 3.90
C VAL A 48 -5.21 -4.45 3.68
N GLU A 49 -6.44 -4.51 3.16
CA GLU A 49 -7.09 -5.79 2.84
C GLU A 49 -6.28 -6.57 1.79
N ARG A 50 -5.90 -5.90 0.70
CA ARG A 50 -5.07 -6.49 -0.36
C ARG A 50 -3.73 -6.96 0.18
N ALA A 51 -3.04 -6.14 0.98
CA ALA A 51 -1.77 -6.50 1.59
C ALA A 51 -1.88 -7.76 2.46
N ARG A 52 -2.92 -7.85 3.29
CA ARG A 52 -3.15 -9.02 4.14
C ARG A 52 -3.41 -10.28 3.32
N LEU A 53 -4.14 -10.19 2.21
CA LEU A 53 -4.35 -11.31 1.30
C LEU A 53 -3.04 -11.76 0.64
N MET A 54 -2.19 -10.81 0.25
CA MET A 54 -0.86 -11.08 -0.32
C MET A 54 0.06 -11.76 0.71
N ASN A 55 0.07 -11.30 1.95
CA ASN A 55 0.88 -11.88 3.03
C ASN A 55 0.36 -13.27 3.47
N GLN A 56 -0.94 -13.53 3.34
CA GLN A 56 -1.51 -14.86 3.58
C GLN A 56 -1.13 -15.86 2.49
N SER A 57 -1.17 -15.44 1.22
CA SER A 57 -0.81 -16.28 0.08
C SER A 57 0.70 -16.53 -0.06
N ALA A 58 1.53 -15.68 0.55
CA ALA A 58 2.97 -15.88 0.63
C ALA A 58 3.42 -16.89 1.71
N ARG A 59 2.52 -17.35 2.60
CA ARG A 59 2.86 -18.39 3.58
C ARG A 59 2.80 -19.78 2.92
N PRO A 60 3.83 -20.63 3.09
CA PRO A 60 3.78 -22.00 2.59
C PRO A 60 2.67 -22.78 3.30
N LEU A 61 1.87 -23.54 2.54
CA LEU A 61 1.03 -24.60 3.10
C LEU A 61 1.96 -25.58 3.83
N ASP A 62 1.75 -25.73 5.13
CA ASP A 62 2.38 -26.75 5.99
C ASP A 62 1.93 -28.17 5.60
#